data_AF-A0A0F7GFT5-F1
#
_entry.id   AF-A0A0F7GFT5-F1
#
_cell.length_a   1.000
_cell.length_b   1.000
_cell.length_c   1.000
_cell.angle_alpha   90.00
_cell.angle_beta   90.00
_cell.angle_gamma   90.00
#
_symmetry.space_group_name_H-M   'P 1'
#
loop_
_entity.id
_entity.type
_entity.pdbx_description
1 polymer ?
#
loop_
_entity_poly.entity_id
_entity_poly.type
_entity_poly.pdbx_seq_one_letter_code
_entity_poly.pdbx_strand_id
1 'polypeptide(L)'
;MSRSIFVIKAVHTAIFWFMIGCFAWNLYAAATGTFSWLLAVTYGSHILEGVALAFNNGTCPLRTMAEKHGAQNGAVTDIFLPQWLASRIFIFGMGMFIVETAWLIISYFTR
;
A
#
# COMPACT_ATOMS: atom_id res chain seq x y z
N MET A 1 25.06 -7.05 -6.84
CA MET A 1 23.68 -7.03 -6.29
C MET A 1 23.12 -8.44 -6.43
N SER A 2 22.73 -9.12 -5.34
CA SER A 2 22.23 -10.50 -5.41
C SER A 2 20.86 -10.55 -6.10
N ARG A 3 20.61 -11.55 -6.96
CA ARG A 3 19.34 -11.71 -7.70
C ARG A 3 18.11 -11.67 -6.78
N SER A 4 18.24 -12.18 -5.55
CA SER A 4 17.17 -12.19 -4.55
C SER A 4 16.67 -10.80 -4.16
N ILE A 5 17.56 -9.80 -4.05
CA ILE A 5 17.17 -8.42 -3.71
C ILE A 5 16.40 -7.78 -4.87
N PHE A 6 16.78 -8.08 -6.10
CA PHE A 6 16.09 -7.56 -7.29
C PHE A 6 14.66 -8.10 -7.38
N VAL A 7 14.45 -9.39 -7.12
CA VAL A 7 13.12 -10.02 -7.12
C VAL A 7 12.22 -9.40 -6.05
N ILE A 8 12.74 -9.24 -4.83
CA ILE A 8 11.99 -8.61 -3.72
C ILE A 8 11.55 -7.20 -4.11
N LYS A 9 12.43 -6.42 -4.75
CA LYS A 9 12.12 -5.06 -5.22
C LYS A 9 11.06 -5.05 -6.32
N ALA A 10 11.20 -5.90 -7.33
CA ALA A 10 10.25 -5.99 -8.42
C ALA A 10 8.84 -6.35 -7.92
N VAL A 11 8.76 -7.34 -7.01
CA VAL A 11 7.50 -7.73 -6.37
C VAL A 11 6.91 -6.58 -5.56
N HIS A 12 7.73 -5.86 -4.78
CA HIS A 12 7.25 -4.72 -4.00
C HIS A 12 6.69 -3.60 -4.89
N THR A 13 7.38 -3.24 -5.96
CA THR A 13 6.89 -2.24 -6.93
C THR A 13 5.61 -2.70 -7.61
N ALA A 14 5.47 -3.99 -7.95
CA ALA A 14 4.25 -4.53 -8.53
C ALA A 14 3.06 -4.43 -7.57
N ILE A 15 3.25 -4.78 -6.30
CA ILE A 15 2.22 -4.64 -5.25
C ILE A 15 1.85 -3.16 -5.08
N PHE A 16 2.82 -2.25 -5.08
CA PHE A 16 2.56 -0.82 -4.98
C PHE A 16 1.64 -0.29 -6.10
N TRP A 17 1.93 -0.65 -7.35
CA TRP A 17 1.07 -0.28 -8.48
C TRP A 17 -0.31 -0.91 -8.41
N PHE A 18 -0.40 -2.16 -7.95
CA PHE A 18 -1.67 -2.83 -7.70
C PHE A 18 -2.51 -2.07 -6.67
N MET A 19 -1.90 -1.66 -5.55
CA MET A 19 -2.57 -0.88 -4.49
C MET A 19 -3.04 0.48 -4.99
N ILE A 20 -2.25 1.19 -5.81
CA ILE A 20 -2.68 2.42 -6.48
C ILE A 20 -3.91 2.16 -7.35
N GLY A 21 -3.92 1.05 -8.10
CA GLY A 21 -5.08 0.65 -8.90
C GLY A 21 -6.33 0.41 -8.05
N CYS A 22 -6.17 -0.21 -6.87
CA CYS A 22 -7.26 -0.41 -5.92
C CYS A 22 -7.81 0.93 -5.37
N PHE A 23 -6.94 1.88 -5.02
CA PHE A 23 -7.35 3.23 -4.60
C PHE A 23 -8.13 3.95 -5.71
N ALA A 24 -7.63 3.94 -6.95
CA ALA A 24 -8.33 4.52 -8.09
C ALA A 24 -9.72 3.89 -8.31
N TRP A 25 -9.83 2.57 -8.15
CA TRP A 25 -11.11 1.86 -8.23
C TRP A 25 -12.08 2.25 -7.12
N ASN A 26 -11.60 2.37 -5.87
CA ASN A 26 -12.42 2.79 -4.73
C ASN A 26 -12.98 4.20 -4.95
N LEU A 27 -12.14 5.14 -5.39
CA LEU A 27 -12.57 6.50 -5.74
C LEU A 27 -13.61 6.51 -6.86
N TYR A 28 -13.37 5.73 -7.92
CA TYR A 28 -14.34 5.57 -9.01
C TYR A 28 -15.67 5.04 -8.48
N ALA A 29 -15.64 3.95 -7.72
CA ALA A 29 -16.83 3.31 -7.20
C ALA A 29 -17.61 4.19 -6.22
N ALA A 30 -16.90 5.00 -5.42
CA ALA A 30 -17.51 5.99 -4.54
C ALA A 30 -18.14 7.17 -5.34
N ALA A 31 -17.54 7.57 -6.47
CA ALA A 31 -18.10 8.58 -7.36
C ALA A 31 -19.34 8.06 -8.13
N THR A 32 -19.31 6.81 -8.58
CA THR A 32 -20.42 6.19 -9.32
C THR A 32 -21.47 5.55 -8.41
N GLY A 33 -21.24 5.44 -7.11
CA GLY A 33 -22.12 4.78 -6.14
C GLY A 33 -22.27 3.28 -6.38
N THR A 34 -21.26 2.63 -6.96
CA THR A 34 -21.28 1.22 -7.33
C THR A 34 -20.67 0.35 -6.23
N PHE A 35 -21.53 -0.11 -5.32
CA PHE A 35 -21.16 -1.07 -4.29
C PHE A 35 -21.14 -2.48 -4.87
N SER A 36 -19.96 -2.93 -5.30
CA SER A 36 -19.74 -4.26 -5.89
C SER A 36 -18.83 -5.11 -5.01
N TRP A 37 -18.81 -6.43 -5.26
CA TRP A 37 -17.87 -7.34 -4.60
C TRP A 37 -16.40 -6.92 -4.79
N LEU A 38 -16.07 -6.29 -5.91
CA LEU A 38 -14.74 -5.73 -6.16
C LEU A 38 -14.33 -4.71 -5.08
N LEU A 39 -15.26 -3.91 -4.59
CA LEU A 39 -15.00 -2.90 -3.56
C LEU A 39 -14.60 -3.56 -2.22
N ALA A 40 -15.22 -4.69 -1.89
CA ALA A 40 -14.83 -5.48 -0.72
C ALA A 40 -13.42 -6.08 -0.89
N VAL A 41 -13.07 -6.55 -2.09
CA VAL A 41 -11.73 -7.09 -2.39
C VAL A 41 -10.67 -5.98 -2.30
N THR A 42 -10.91 -4.81 -2.91
CA THR A 42 -9.96 -3.68 -2.86
C THR A 42 -9.78 -3.15 -1.45
N TYR A 43 -10.86 -3.02 -0.66
CA TYR A 43 -10.77 -2.65 0.75
C TYR A 43 -10.05 -3.70 1.59
N GLY A 44 -10.39 -4.98 1.40
CA GLY A 44 -9.73 -6.08 2.09
C GLY A 44 -8.23 -6.13 1.81
N SER A 45 -7.82 -5.82 0.57
CA SER A 45 -6.42 -5.71 0.17
C SER A 45 -5.68 -4.60 0.94
N HIS A 46 -6.30 -3.43 1.07
CA HIS A 46 -5.75 -2.31 1.87
C HIS A 46 -5.65 -2.62 3.35
N ILE A 47 -6.67 -3.27 3.91
CA ILE A 47 -6.65 -3.68 5.31
C ILE A 47 -5.54 -4.70 5.54
N LEU A 48 -5.42 -5.71 4.67
CA LEU A 48 -4.39 -6.74 4.80
C LEU A 48 -2.98 -6.14 4.74
N GLU A 49 -2.72 -5.26 3.78
CA GLU A 49 -1.44 -4.55 3.66
C GLU A 49 -1.21 -3.64 4.89
N GLY A 50 -2.22 -2.89 5.32
CA GLY A 50 -2.16 -2.04 6.50
C GLY A 50 -1.83 -2.81 7.77
N VAL A 51 -2.42 -4.00 7.94
CA VAL A 51 -2.12 -4.93 9.03
C VAL A 51 -0.70 -5.45 8.93
N ALA A 52 -0.26 -5.90 7.75
CA ALA A 52 1.11 -6.37 7.53
C ALA A 52 2.16 -5.29 7.85
N LEU A 53 1.87 -4.02 7.50
CA LEU A 53 2.70 -2.88 7.84
C LEU A 53 2.67 -2.57 9.34
N ALA A 54 1.49 -2.59 9.97
CA ALA A 54 1.34 -2.35 11.42
C ALA A 54 2.11 -3.37 12.26
N PHE A 55 2.05 -4.66 11.90
CA PHE A 55 2.82 -5.72 12.57
C PHE A 55 4.33 -5.56 12.43
N ASN A 56 4.80 -4.83 11.41
CA ASN A 56 6.21 -4.61 11.15
C ASN A 56 6.61 -3.14 11.39
N ASN A 57 6.00 -2.48 12.39
CA ASN A 57 6.30 -1.10 12.82
C ASN A 57 6.18 -0.04 11.70
N GLY A 58 5.18 -0.16 10.83
CA GLY A 58 4.99 0.73 9.68
C GLY A 58 6.05 0.57 8.59
N THR A 59 6.86 -0.49 8.67
CA THR A 59 7.89 -0.82 7.68
C THR A 59 7.43 -2.01 6.85
N CYS A 60 7.71 -2.03 5.54
CA CYS A 60 7.36 -3.19 4.73
C CYS A 60 8.15 -4.44 5.17
N PRO A 61 7.51 -5.61 5.40
CA PRO A 61 8.20 -6.84 5.81
C PRO A 61 9.28 -7.29 4.82
N LEU A 62 9.12 -6.95 3.53
CA LEU A 62 10.11 -7.19 2.49
C LEU A 62 11.44 -6.44 2.74
N ARG A 63 11.40 -5.29 3.42
CA ARG A 63 12.60 -4.55 3.81
C ARG A 63 13.38 -5.31 4.88
N THR A 64 12.71 -5.76 5.94
CA THR A 64 13.32 -6.57 7.01
C THR A 64 13.91 -7.86 6.43
N MET A 65 13.22 -8.48 5.46
CA MET A 65 13.70 -9.70 4.81
C MET A 65 14.93 -9.46 3.93
N ALA A 66 15.00 -8.31 3.24
CA ALA A 66 16.14 -7.94 2.42
C ALA A 66 17.36 -7.53 3.26
N GLU A 67 17.17 -6.84 4.38
CA GLU A 67 18.23 -6.55 5.37
C GLU A 67 18.81 -7.86 5.94
N LYS A 68 17.96 -8.84 6.28
CA LYS A 68 18.40 -10.19 6.70
C LYS A 68 19.20 -10.96 5.64
N HIS A 69 19.01 -10.67 4.36
CA HIS A 69 19.75 -11.30 3.25
C HIS A 69 21.06 -10.56 2.89
N GLY A 70 21.53 -9.65 3.76
CA GLY A 70 22.82 -8.97 3.58
C GLY A 70 22.76 -7.74 2.68
N ALA A 71 21.57 -7.17 2.44
CA ALA A 71 21.50 -5.84 1.85
C ALA A 71 22.04 -4.81 2.86
N GLN A 72 22.96 -3.93 2.43
CA GLN A 72 23.39 -2.80 3.25
C GLN A 72 22.18 -1.99 3.70
N ASN A 73 22.15 -1.59 4.98
CA ASN A 73 21.11 -0.72 5.55
C ASN A 73 20.89 0.48 4.64
N GLY A 74 19.70 0.61 4.04
CA GLY A 74 19.38 1.69 3.11
C GLY A 74 19.36 1.29 1.62
N ALA A 75 20.13 0.28 1.20
CA ALA A 75 20.19 -0.14 -0.20
C ALA A 75 18.88 -0.73 -0.72
N VAL A 76 17.98 -1.19 0.16
CA VAL A 76 16.64 -1.69 -0.21
C VAL A 76 15.64 -0.54 -0.39
N THR A 77 15.76 0.51 0.43
CA THR A 77 14.98 1.75 0.30
C THR A 77 15.44 2.60 -0.90
N ASP A 78 16.72 2.51 -1.29
CA ASP A 78 17.34 3.36 -2.32
C ASP A 78 16.80 3.21 -3.75
N ILE A 79 16.03 2.17 -4.09
CA ILE A 79 15.63 2.00 -5.50
C ILE A 79 14.29 2.63 -5.85
N PHE A 80 13.44 3.04 -4.90
CA PHE A 80 12.22 3.77 -5.27
C PHE A 80 11.72 4.83 -4.31
N LEU A 81 12.30 4.98 -3.10
CA LEU A 81 11.75 5.96 -2.17
C LEU A 81 12.78 6.39 -1.12
N PRO A 82 13.06 7.69 -0.99
CA PRO A 82 13.97 8.15 0.05
C PRO A 82 13.43 7.77 1.43
N GLN A 83 14.33 7.49 2.39
CA GLN A 83 13.98 6.94 3.71
C GLN A 83 12.92 7.77 4.45
N TRP A 84 12.93 9.09 4.26
CA TRP A 84 11.93 10.01 4.81
C TRP A 84 10.53 9.81 4.21
N LEU A 85 10.43 9.37 2.95
CA LEU A 85 9.18 9.12 2.25
C LEU A 85 8.68 7.70 2.52
N ALA A 86 9.58 6.73 2.71
CA ALA A 86 9.22 5.38 3.18
C ALA A 86 8.55 5.42 4.57
N SER A 87 9.08 6.25 5.47
CA SER A 87 8.47 6.45 6.80
C SER A 87 7.12 7.20 6.75
N ARG A 88 6.84 7.96 5.69
CA ARG A 88 5.61 8.75 5.55
C ARG A 88 4.56 8.08 4.68
N ILE A 89 4.92 7.11 3.82
CA ILE A 89 3.97 6.41 2.95
C ILE A 89 2.85 5.75 3.76
N PHE A 90 3.17 5.20 4.94
CA PHE A 90 2.14 4.60 5.79
C PHE A 90 1.11 5.64 6.26
N ILE A 91 1.58 6.83 6.64
CA ILE A 91 0.71 7.94 7.06
C ILE A 91 -0.11 8.45 5.88
N PHE A 92 0.50 8.62 4.71
CA PHE A 92 -0.21 9.04 3.50
C PHE A 92 -1.24 8.00 3.04
N GLY A 93 -0.87 6.71 3.05
CA GLY A 93 -1.75 5.61 2.70
C GLY A 93 -2.92 5.47 3.66
N MET A 94 -2.69 5.55 4.97
CA MET A 94 -3.78 5.60 5.96
C MET A 94 -4.67 6.83 5.77
N GLY A 95 -4.07 8.01 5.54
CA GLY A 95 -4.81 9.24 5.28
C GLY A 95 -5.72 9.11 4.05
N MET A 96 -5.18 8.62 2.93
CA MET A 96 -5.97 8.35 1.73
C MET A 96 -7.09 7.34 1.98
N PHE A 97 -6.80 6.24 2.68
CA PHE A 97 -7.80 5.23 3.00
C PHE A 97 -8.94 5.80 3.84
N ILE A 98 -8.64 6.65 4.83
CA ILE A 98 -9.65 7.33 5.65
C ILE A 98 -10.49 8.29 4.79
N VAL A 99 -9.86 9.08 3.92
CA VAL A 99 -10.54 10.02 3.04
C VAL A 99 -11.48 9.29 2.07
N GLU A 100 -11.02 8.20 1.46
CA GLU A 100 -11.85 7.38 0.58
C GLU A 100 -13.01 6.72 1.32
N THR A 101 -12.77 6.23 2.54
CA THR A 101 -13.83 5.63 3.37
C THR A 101 -14.87 6.68 3.72
N ALA A 102 -14.45 7.87 4.13
CA ALA A 102 -15.34 8.97 4.43
C ALA A 102 -16.13 9.40 3.18
N TRP A 103 -15.48 9.50 2.03
CA TRP A 103 -16.14 9.82 0.75
C TRP A 103 -17.17 8.75 0.38
N LEU A 104 -16.82 7.47 0.52
CA LEU A 104 -17.72 6.35 0.27
C LEU A 104 -18.95 6.43 1.19
N ILE A 105 -18.76 6.70 2.48
CA ILE A 105 -19.85 6.87 3.46
C ILE A 105 -20.74 8.05 3.07
N ILE A 106 -20.16 9.21 2.74
CA ILE A 106 -20.93 10.38 2.30
C ILE A 106 -21.73 10.06 1.04
N SER A 107 -21.10 9.40 0.05
CA SER A 107 -21.77 8.99 -1.20
C SER A 107 -22.92 8.02 -0.97
N TYR A 108 -22.83 7.17 0.06
CA TYR A 108 -23.88 6.25 0.47
C TYR A 108 -25.07 6.97 1.12
N PHE A 109 -24.83 8.00 1.95
CA PHE A 109 -25.91 8.77 2.57
C PHE A 109 -26.57 9.80 1.63
N THR A 110 -25.86 10.24 0.59
CA THR A 110 -26.35 11.28 -0.34
C THR A 110 -27.19 10.70 -1.50
N ARG A 111 -27.24 9.37 -1.65
CA ARG A 111 -28.02 8.67 -2.69
C ARG A 111 -29.06 7.74 -2.08
#